data_AF-A0A1G5G100-F1
#
_entry.id   AF-A0A1G5G100-F1
#
_cell.length_a   1.000
_cell.length_b   1.000
_cell.length_c   1.000
_cell.angle_alpha   90.00
_cell.angle_beta   90.00
_cell.angle_gamma   90.00
#
_symmetry.space_group_name_H-M   'P 1'
#
loop_
_entity.id
_entity.type
_entity.pdbx_description
1 polymer ?
#
loop_
_entity_poly.entity_id
_entity_poly.type
_entity_poly.pdbx_seq_one_letter_code
_entity_poly.pdbx_strand_id
1 'polypeptide(L)' 'MTVQSDLEKVIAYCEAVKGSYAVMAHSTEDQQAKDMFNSMKADIDKHMAFLSGRLEYLSLNNELYRQN' A
#
# COMPACT_ATOMS: atom_id res chain seq x y z
N MET A 1 -9.79 2.21 -17.70
CA MET A 1 -8.78 2.27 -16.63
C MET A 1 -8.22 3.67 -16.58
N THR A 2 -8.27 4.30 -15.41
CA THR A 2 -7.62 5.59 -15.14
C THR A 2 -6.51 5.35 -14.10
N VAL A 3 -5.53 6.24 -14.06
CA VAL A 3 -4.46 6.21 -13.05
C VAL A 3 -5.03 6.15 -11.63
N GLN A 4 -6.16 6.81 -11.35
CA GLN A 4 -6.85 6.71 -10.06
C GLN A 4 -7.35 5.28 -9.77
N SER A 5 -8.10 4.68 -10.70
CA SER A 5 -8.61 3.31 -10.52
C SER A 5 -7.48 2.27 -10.41
N ASP A 6 -6.33 2.55 -10.99
CA ASP A 6 -5.15 1.68 -10.88
C ASP A 6 -4.42 1.88 -9.54
N LEU A 7 -4.36 3.12 -9.02
CA LEU A 7 -3.86 3.40 -7.66
C LEU A 7 -4.70 2.71 -6.58
N GLU A 8 -6.04 2.78 -6.68
CA GLU A 8 -6.96 2.10 -5.75
C GLU A 8 -6.72 0.59 -5.71
N LYS A 9 -6.55 -0.04 -6.89
CA LYS A 9 -6.24 -1.47 -6.99
C LYS A 9 -4.88 -1.80 -6.37
N VAL A 10 -3.85 -0.98 -6.63
CA VAL A 10 -2.52 -1.22 -6.06
C VAL A 10 -2.53 -1.07 -4.54
N ILE A 11 -3.27 -0.09 -3.99
CA ILE A 11 -3.45 0.04 -2.54
C ILE A 11 -4.10 -1.23 -1.96
N ALA A 12 -5.14 -1.76 -2.60
CA ALA A 12 -5.76 -3.01 -2.17
C ALA A 12 -4.80 -4.21 -2.22
N TYR A 13 -3.95 -4.30 -3.25
CA TYR A 13 -2.92 -5.33 -3.33
C TYR A 13 -1.84 -5.17 -2.25
N CYS A 14 -1.44 -3.93 -1.93
CA CYS A 14 -0.54 -3.66 -0.81
C CYS A 14 -1.10 -4.20 0.51
N GLU A 15 -2.38 -3.97 0.81
CA GLU A 15 -3.01 -4.52 2.02
C GLU A 15 -2.98 -6.05 2.05
N ALA A 16 -3.29 -6.71 0.93
CA ALA A 16 -3.24 -8.17 0.84
C ALA A 16 -1.82 -8.73 1.06
N VAL A 17 -0.81 -8.08 0.47
CA VAL A 17 0.61 -8.46 0.63
C VAL A 17 1.08 -8.21 2.06
N LYS A 18 0.72 -7.08 2.66
CA LYS A 18 1.00 -6.75 4.06
C LYS A 18 0.45 -7.82 5.01
N GLY A 19 -0.81 -8.24 4.79
CA GLY A 19 -1.43 -9.34 5.52
C GLY A 19 -0.67 -10.66 5.36
N SER A 20 -0.25 -10.97 4.13
CA SER A 20 0.53 -12.18 3.83
C SER A 20 1.88 -12.20 4.57
N TYR A 21 2.60 -11.07 4.60
CA TYR A 21 3.83 -10.95 5.39
C TYR A 21 3.59 -11.11 6.90
N ALA A 22 2.48 -10.57 7.43
CA ALA A 22 2.13 -10.75 8.83
C ALA A 22 1.87 -12.22 9.19
N VAL A 23 1.16 -12.96 8.32
CA VAL A 23 0.94 -14.39 8.50
C VAL A 23 2.26 -15.15 8.46
N MET A 24 3.14 -14.88 7.50
CA MET A 24 4.44 -15.55 7.41
C MET A 24 5.35 -15.26 8.61
N ALA A 25 5.35 -14.03 9.12
CA ALA A 25 6.07 -13.67 10.34
C ALA A 25 5.56 -14.45 11.57
N HIS A 26 4.24 -14.68 11.65
CA HIS A 26 3.63 -15.46 12.73
C HIS A 26 3.92 -16.96 12.61
N SER A 27 3.94 -17.50 11.39
CA SER A 27 4.07 -18.93 11.12
C SER A 27 5.50 -19.47 11.15
N THR A 28 6.51 -18.61 11.27
CA THR A 28 7.93 -19.02 11.30
C THR A 28 8.52 -19.00 12.71
N GLU A 29 9.32 -20.02 13.02
CA GLU A 29 10.14 -20.09 14.23
C GLU A 29 11.52 -19.46 14.05
N ASP A 30 11.99 -19.34 12.80
CA ASP A 30 13.25 -18.68 12.50
C ASP A 30 13.17 -17.16 12.76
N GLN A 31 14.01 -16.68 13.68
CA GLN A 31 13.97 -15.28 14.13
C GLN A 31 14.41 -14.31 13.03
N GLN A 32 15.39 -14.68 12.21
CA GLN A 32 15.87 -13.82 11.12
C GLN A 32 14.78 -13.63 10.06
N ALA A 33 14.07 -14.69 9.69
CA ALA A 33 12.94 -14.65 8.78
C ALA A 33 11.78 -13.83 9.36
N LYS A 34 11.49 -13.97 10.66
CA LYS A 34 10.45 -13.18 11.35
C LYS A 34 10.75 -11.68 11.28
N ASP A 35 11.98 -11.28 11.57
CA ASP A 35 12.40 -9.88 11.52
C ASP A 35 12.35 -9.34 10.08
N MET A 36 12.71 -10.16 9.10
CA MET A 36 12.60 -9.82 7.68
C MET A 36 11.15 -9.61 7.24
N PHE A 37 10.24 -10.54 7.55
CA PHE A 37 8.82 -10.39 7.23
C PHE A 37 8.20 -9.16 7.89
N ASN A 38 8.56 -8.87 9.13
CA ASN A 38 8.11 -7.65 9.82
C ASN A 38 8.65 -6.37 9.15
N SER A 39 9.90 -6.39 8.68
CA SER A 39 10.50 -5.27 7.95
C SER A 39 9.81 -5.04 6.61
N MET A 40 9.56 -6.11 5.84
CA MET A 40 8.83 -6.02 4.57
C MET A 40 7.40 -5.49 4.76
N LYS A 41 6.72 -5.92 5.82
CA LYS A 41 5.40 -5.39 6.20
C LYS A 41 5.45 -3.86 6.45
N ALA A 42 6.48 -3.37 7.17
CA ALA A 42 6.65 -1.95 7.44
C ALA A 42 6.99 -1.13 6.17
N ASP A 43 7.67 -1.73 5.19
CA ASP A 43 7.91 -1.07 3.90
C ASP A 43 6.62 -0.93 3.08
N ILE A 44 5.68 -1.89 3.18
CA ILE A 44 4.36 -1.74 2.55
C ILE A 44 3.61 -0.52 3.11
N ASP A 45 3.71 -0.23 4.41
CA ASP A 45 3.10 0.97 4.98
C ASP A 45 3.62 2.26 4.32
N LYS A 46 4.92 2.32 3.99
CA LYS A 46 5.52 3.45 3.27
C LYS A 46 4.99 3.54 1.84
N HIS A 47 4.87 2.41 1.14
CA HIS A 47 4.28 2.38 -0.21
C HIS A 47 2.84 2.90 -0.18
N MET A 48 2.03 2.42 0.75
CA MET A 48 0.64 2.82 0.90
C MET A 48 0.47 4.29 1.21
N ALA A 49 1.32 4.87 2.06
CA ALA A 49 1.31 6.30 2.36
C ALA A 49 1.54 7.14 1.09
N PHE A 50 2.54 6.78 0.27
CA PHE A 50 2.81 7.47 -1.00
C PHE A 50 1.66 7.34 -1.99
N LEU A 51 1.16 6.11 -2.19
CA LEU A 51 0.08 5.81 -3.14
C LEU A 51 -1.22 6.54 -2.75
N SER A 52 -1.57 6.53 -1.46
CA SER A 52 -2.76 7.21 -0.95
C SER A 52 -2.65 8.73 -1.12
N GLY A 53 -1.49 9.32 -0.80
CA GLY A 53 -1.26 10.75 -1.05
C GLY A 53 -1.33 11.12 -2.53
N ARG A 54 -0.87 10.23 -3.42
CA ARG A 54 -1.01 10.44 -4.87
C ARG A 54 -2.46 10.36 -5.33
N LEU A 55 -3.23 9.40 -4.81
CA LEU A 55 -4.65 9.25 -5.12
C LEU A 55 -5.45 10.48 -4.67
N GLU A 56 -5.17 10.98 -3.46
CA GLU A 56 -5.76 12.20 -2.92
C GLU A 56 -5.46 13.42 -3.81
N TYR A 57 -4.19 13.63 -4.17
CA TYR A 57 -3.78 14.72 -5.07
C TYR A 57 -4.54 14.70 -6.42
N LEU A 58 -4.69 13.52 -7.02
CA LEU A 58 -5.42 13.38 -8.29
C LEU A 58 -6.91 13.63 -8.12
N SER A 59 -7.48 13.26 -6.98
CA SER A 59 -8.91 13.46 -6.69
C SER A 59 -9.22 14.95 -6.50
N LEU A 60 -8.43 15.64 -5.68
CA LEU A 60 -8.58 17.09 -5.44
C LEU A 60 -8.35 17.93 -6.70
N ASN A 61 -7.35 17.58 -7.52
CA ASN A 61 -7.08 18.33 -8.75
C ASN A 61 -8.12 18.07 -9.83
N ASN A 62 -8.65 16.86 -9.95
CA ASN A 62 -9.77 16.62 -10.86
C ASN A 62 -11.01 17.46 -10.50
N GLU A 63 -11.25 17.70 -9.22
CA GLU A 63 -12.33 18.58 -8.75
C GLU A 63 -12.04 20.07 -9.00
N LEU A 64 -10.81 20.53 -8.74
CA LEU A 64 -10.39 21.91 -9.00
C LEU A 64 -10.42 22.27 -10.49
N TYR A 65 -10.06 21.34 -11.38
CA TYR A 65 -10.18 21.54 -12.83
C TYR A 65 -11.62 21.50 -13.34
N ARG A 66 -12.58 20.93 -12.59
CA ARG A 66 -14.01 20.94 -12.95
C ARG A 66 -14.74 22.24 -12.59
N GLN A 67 -14.15 23.10 -11.76
CA GLN A 67 -14.74 24.37 -11.32
C GLN A 67 -14.28 25.58 -12.15
N ASN A 68 -13.48 25.39 -13.21
CA ASN A 68 -13.12 26.41 -14.21
C ASN A 68 -13.60 26.00 -15.59
#